data_AF-A0A536VFC8-F1
#
_entry.id   AF-A0A536VFC8-F1
#
_cell.length_a   1.000
_cell.length_b   1.000
_cell.length_c   1.000
_cell.angle_alpha   90.00
_cell.angle_beta   90.00
_cell.angle_gamma   90.00
#
_symmetry.space_group_name_H-M   'P 1'
#
loop_
_entity.id
_entity.type
_entity.pdbx_description
1 polymer ?
#
loop_
_entity_poly.entity_id
_entity_poly.type
_entity_poly.pdbx_seq_one_letter_code
_entity_poly.pdbx_strand_id
1 'polypeptide(L)'
;MFLRKHYPAAGIDVAEIDPDVVDVAKKYFGFREDERMRAHVGDGRQFIENARQADYDIIFLDAFGARDVPKQLTTREFLQITRRALVPSGVAVANVWRPASNPLYDRMVRTYQEAFEEVFILDVPGDVNNIFLALPRVQPLGQGELALLARKISTAKRFRFDLGELVEYGFLHAREKNPQARVLRDADPR
;
A
#
# COMPACT_ATOMS: atom_id res chain seq x y z
N MET A 1 14.68 10.44 4.20
CA MET A 1 13.64 9.43 3.89
C MET A 1 13.16 8.75 5.18
N PHE A 2 11.85 8.57 5.37
CA PHE A 2 11.24 8.13 6.65
C PHE A 2 11.62 6.70 7.08
N LEU A 3 11.40 5.70 6.23
CA LEU A 3 11.67 4.30 6.56
C LEU A 3 13.16 4.06 6.85
N ARG A 4 14.05 4.58 6.00
CA ARG A 4 15.52 4.51 6.19
C ARG A 4 15.95 5.06 7.55
N LYS A 5 15.33 6.16 8.01
CA LYS A 5 15.63 6.77 9.32
C LYS A 5 15.20 5.91 10.50
N HIS A 6 14.00 5.30 10.43
CA HIS A 6 13.41 4.59 11.57
C HIS A 6 13.69 3.07 11.56
N TYR A 7 14.09 2.52 10.41
CA TYR A 7 14.42 1.11 10.16
C TYR A 7 15.69 0.99 9.28
N PRO A 8 16.87 1.34 9.81
CA PRO A 8 18.12 1.39 9.03
C PRO A 8 18.61 0.02 8.53
N ALA A 9 18.06 -1.08 9.06
CA ALA A 9 18.37 -2.43 8.57
C ALA A 9 17.49 -2.85 7.38
N ALA A 10 16.40 -2.15 7.08
CA ALA A 10 15.48 -2.51 6.00
C ALA A 10 16.18 -2.39 4.63
N GLY A 11 16.00 -3.42 3.79
CA GLY A 11 16.19 -3.33 2.35
C GLY A 11 14.97 -2.65 1.72
N ILE A 12 15.18 -1.69 0.83
CA ILE A 12 14.14 -0.85 0.25
C ILE A 12 14.38 -0.76 -1.26
N ASP A 13 13.46 -1.32 -2.02
CA ASP A 13 13.39 -1.13 -3.46
C ASP A 13 12.25 -0.18 -3.80
N VAL A 14 12.53 0.82 -4.63
CA VAL A 14 11.55 1.79 -5.12
C VAL A 14 11.42 1.60 -6.62
N ALA A 15 10.25 1.19 -7.10
CA ALA A 15 9.94 1.19 -8.52
C ALA A 15 9.26 2.51 -8.90
N GLU A 16 9.89 3.29 -9.77
CA GLU A 16 9.40 4.60 -10.22
C GLU A 16 9.42 4.64 -11.76
N ILE A 17 8.31 5.05 -12.37
CA ILE A 17 8.19 5.05 -13.83
C ILE A 17 8.94 6.23 -14.47
N ASP A 18 9.02 7.35 -13.76
CA ASP A 18 9.60 8.58 -14.27
C ASP A 18 11.03 8.80 -13.73
N PRO A 19 12.08 8.69 -14.58
CA PRO A 19 13.45 8.94 -14.15
C PRO A 19 13.66 10.36 -13.59
N ASP A 20 12.90 11.37 -14.06
CA ASP A 20 13.05 12.75 -13.60
C ASP A 20 12.63 12.89 -12.14
N VAL A 21 11.63 12.11 -11.69
CA VAL A 21 11.21 12.07 -10.28
C VAL A 21 12.34 11.53 -9.40
N VAL A 22 13.03 10.47 -9.84
CA VAL A 22 14.18 9.90 -9.13
C VAL A 22 15.34 10.92 -9.05
N ASP A 23 15.63 11.60 -10.16
CA ASP A 23 16.71 12.59 -10.22
C ASP A 23 16.44 13.80 -9.34
N VAL A 24 15.20 14.31 -9.36
CA VAL A 24 14.76 15.38 -8.46
C VAL A 24 14.84 14.93 -6.99
N ALA A 25 14.42 13.70 -6.68
CA ALA A 25 14.50 13.14 -5.33
C ALA A 25 15.95 13.07 -4.82
N LYS A 26 16.89 12.65 -5.67
CA LYS A 26 18.32 12.62 -5.36
C LYS A 26 18.90 14.01 -5.15
N LYS A 27 18.58 14.93 -6.06
CA LYS A 27 19.18 16.27 -6.07
C LYS A 27 18.65 17.19 -4.97
N TYR A 28 17.37 17.11 -4.64
CA TYR A 28 16.71 18.11 -3.79
C TYR A 28 16.08 17.55 -2.51
N PHE A 29 15.70 16.26 -2.47
CA PHE A 29 14.97 15.67 -1.33
C PHE A 29 15.80 14.69 -0.48
N GLY A 30 17.11 14.57 -0.77
CA GLY A 30 18.03 13.75 0.00
C GLY A 30 17.79 12.25 -0.14
N PHE A 31 17.20 11.81 -1.25
CA PHE A 31 17.17 10.40 -1.63
C PHE A 31 18.58 9.94 -1.96
N ARG A 32 19.05 8.86 -1.33
CA ARG A 32 20.40 8.32 -1.53
C ARG A 32 20.29 6.83 -1.69
N GLU A 33 20.79 6.34 -2.80
CA GLU A 33 20.91 4.89 -3.01
C GLU A 33 22.14 4.34 -2.30
N ASP A 34 22.02 3.13 -1.78
CA ASP A 34 23.09 2.37 -1.17
C ASP A 34 22.81 0.85 -1.31
N GLU A 35 23.56 0.02 -0.59
CA GLU A 35 23.39 -1.45 -0.64
C GLU A 35 21.99 -1.92 -0.20
N ARG A 36 21.26 -1.10 0.56
CA ARG A 36 19.94 -1.42 1.14
C ARG A 36 18.83 -0.52 0.61
N MET A 37 19.12 0.39 -0.31
CA MET A 37 18.12 1.29 -0.85
C MET A 37 18.41 1.57 -2.32
N ARG A 38 17.52 1.14 -3.22
CA ARG A 38 17.69 1.32 -4.67
C ARG A 38 16.42 1.79 -5.34
N ALA A 39 16.57 2.68 -6.32
CA ALA A 39 15.51 3.06 -7.24
C ALA A 39 15.67 2.28 -8.55
N HIS A 40 14.58 1.69 -9.00
CA HIS A 40 14.47 0.97 -10.26
C HIS A 40 13.54 1.78 -11.16
N VAL A 41 14.12 2.43 -12.16
CA VAL A 41 13.34 3.20 -13.13
C VAL A 41 12.62 2.22 -14.07
N GLY A 42 11.29 2.24 -14.07
CA GLY A 42 10.48 1.37 -14.90
C GLY A 42 9.05 1.18 -14.37
N ASP A 43 8.27 0.39 -15.10
CA ASP A 43 6.88 0.10 -14.71
C ASP A 43 6.84 -0.77 -13.45
N GLY A 44 6.14 -0.29 -12.41
CA GLY A 44 6.04 -0.97 -11.12
C GLY A 44 5.34 -2.32 -11.18
N ARG A 45 4.45 -2.54 -12.17
CA ARG A 45 3.86 -3.86 -12.39
C ARG A 45 4.86 -4.85 -12.95
N GLN A 46 5.65 -4.46 -13.96
CA GLN A 46 6.73 -5.31 -14.46
C GLN A 46 7.76 -5.61 -13.36
N PHE A 47 8.06 -4.63 -12.50
CA PHE A 47 8.95 -4.84 -11.36
C PHE A 47 8.44 -5.96 -10.44
N ILE A 48 7.16 -5.92 -10.04
CA ILE A 48 6.62 -6.94 -9.13
C ILE A 48 6.37 -8.28 -9.82
N GLU A 49 6.08 -8.29 -11.12
CA GLU A 49 5.96 -9.52 -11.92
C GLU A 49 7.27 -10.32 -11.93
N ASN A 50 8.40 -9.61 -11.97
CA ASN A 50 9.75 -10.17 -11.93
C ASN A 50 10.27 -10.46 -10.51
N ALA A 51 9.59 -9.98 -9.47
CA ALA A 51 9.95 -10.26 -8.09
C ALA A 51 9.79 -11.75 -7.78
N ARG A 52 10.71 -12.28 -6.95
CA ARG A 52 10.64 -13.67 -6.50
C ARG A 52 9.42 -13.86 -5.61
N GLN A 53 8.98 -15.12 -5.48
CA GLN A 53 7.95 -15.46 -4.53
C GLN A 53 8.46 -15.21 -3.10
N ALA A 54 7.62 -14.58 -2.26
CA ALA A 54 7.95 -14.27 -0.87
C ALA A 54 9.27 -13.49 -0.68
N ASP A 55 9.49 -12.45 -1.50
CA ASP A 55 10.69 -11.61 -1.46
C ASP A 55 10.54 -10.38 -0.55
N TYR A 56 9.30 -9.95 -0.27
CA TYR A 56 9.02 -8.71 0.47
C TYR A 56 8.17 -8.94 1.73
N ASP A 57 8.56 -8.26 2.82
CA ASP A 57 7.75 -8.16 4.05
C ASP A 57 6.60 -7.16 3.89
N ILE A 58 6.86 -6.04 3.21
CA ILE A 58 5.91 -4.95 3.03
C ILE A 58 6.03 -4.46 1.59
N ILE A 59 4.88 -4.30 0.92
CA ILE A 59 4.81 -3.64 -0.39
C ILE A 59 3.94 -2.39 -0.25
N PHE A 60 4.49 -1.23 -0.57
CA PHE A 60 3.74 0.01 -0.64
C PHE A 60 3.27 0.25 -2.08
N LEU A 61 1.97 0.43 -2.27
CA LEU A 61 1.34 0.81 -3.52
C LEU A 61 0.90 2.28 -3.40
N ASP A 62 1.83 3.18 -3.74
CA ASP A 62 1.66 4.64 -3.69
C ASP A 62 1.84 5.23 -5.09
N ALA A 63 1.03 4.74 -6.04
CA ALA A 63 1.11 5.11 -7.44
C ALA A 63 -0.12 5.93 -7.83
N PHE A 64 0.08 7.19 -8.22
CA PHE A 64 -0.96 8.04 -8.75
C PHE A 64 -0.63 8.44 -10.18
N GLY A 65 -1.60 8.28 -11.08
CA GLY A 65 -1.63 8.98 -12.34
C GLY A 65 -2.22 10.39 -12.19
N ALA A 66 -2.31 11.13 -13.30
CA ALA A 66 -2.81 12.50 -13.31
C ALA A 66 -4.27 12.65 -12.79
N ARG A 67 -5.06 11.57 -12.79
CA ARG A 67 -6.48 11.57 -12.41
C ARG A 67 -6.94 10.36 -11.59
N ASP A 68 -6.11 9.34 -11.43
CA ASP A 68 -6.44 8.08 -10.75
C ASP A 68 -5.20 7.18 -10.67
N VAL A 69 -5.28 6.12 -9.85
CA VAL A 69 -4.27 5.05 -9.86
C VAL A 69 -4.29 4.36 -11.24
N PRO A 70 -3.13 4.15 -11.89
CA PRO A 70 -3.10 3.47 -13.18
C PRO A 70 -3.83 2.13 -13.13
N LYS A 71 -4.81 1.93 -14.01
CA LYS A 71 -5.68 0.73 -14.01
C LYS A 71 -4.91 -0.58 -13.83
N GLN A 72 -3.77 -0.73 -14.51
CA GLN A 72 -2.93 -1.94 -14.45
C GLN A 72 -2.41 -2.29 -13.06
N LEU A 73 -2.43 -1.35 -12.10
CA LEU A 73 -2.06 -1.51 -10.70
C LEU A 73 -3.26 -1.72 -9.76
N THR A 74 -4.47 -1.80 -10.30
CA THR A 74 -5.71 -1.95 -9.51
C THR A 74 -6.45 -3.26 -9.76
N THR A 75 -5.98 -4.07 -10.72
CA THR A 75 -6.68 -5.29 -11.13
C THR A 75 -6.40 -6.46 -10.20
N ARG A 76 -7.31 -7.42 -10.19
CA ARG A 76 -7.15 -8.65 -9.41
C ARG A 76 -5.86 -9.37 -9.77
N GLU A 77 -5.53 -9.46 -11.06
CA GLU A 77 -4.34 -10.16 -11.54
C GLU A 77 -3.05 -9.52 -10.99
N PHE A 78 -2.94 -8.20 -11.04
CA PHE A 78 -1.82 -7.48 -10.42
C PHE A 78 -1.76 -7.66 -8.90
N LEU A 79 -2.91 -7.58 -8.21
CA LEU A 79 -2.96 -7.78 -6.76
C LEU A 79 -2.60 -9.22 -6.36
N GLN A 80 -2.91 -10.22 -7.18
CA GLN A 80 -2.48 -11.60 -6.97
C GLN A 80 -0.96 -11.77 -7.13
N ILE A 81 -0.36 -11.12 -8.13
CA ILE A 81 1.10 -11.07 -8.29
C ILE A 81 1.75 -10.37 -7.08
N THR A 82 1.18 -9.26 -6.64
CA THR A 82 1.60 -8.53 -5.44
C THR A 82 1.55 -9.43 -4.20
N ARG A 83 0.44 -10.17 -4.01
CA ARG A 83 0.29 -11.15 -2.93
C ARG A 83 1.34 -12.26 -3.00
N ARG A 84 1.69 -12.76 -4.19
CA ARG A 84 2.72 -13.79 -4.39
C ARG A 84 4.12 -13.30 -3.96
N ALA A 85 4.42 -12.04 -4.21
CA ALA A 85 5.70 -11.43 -3.86
C ALA A 85 5.85 -11.19 -2.35
N LEU A 86 4.74 -11.12 -1.60
CA LEU A 86 4.77 -11.02 -0.14
C LEU A 86 5.13 -12.34 0.53
N VAL A 87 5.89 -12.26 1.61
CA VAL A 87 6.00 -13.37 2.57
C VAL A 87 4.64 -13.64 3.23
N PRO A 88 4.37 -14.85 3.78
CA PRO A 88 3.09 -15.16 4.40
C PRO A 88 2.69 -14.23 5.56
N SER A 89 3.68 -13.68 6.27
CA SER A 89 3.49 -12.69 7.35
C SER A 89 3.43 -11.23 6.86
N GLY A 90 3.57 -11.00 5.55
CA GLY A 90 3.68 -9.67 4.97
C GLY A 90 2.37 -8.91 4.87
N VAL A 91 2.44 -7.69 4.32
CA VAL A 91 1.30 -6.81 4.09
C VAL A 91 1.52 -5.93 2.86
N ALA A 92 0.49 -5.79 2.02
CA ALA A 92 0.43 -4.73 1.02
C ALA A 92 -0.28 -3.52 1.64
N VAL A 93 0.34 -2.34 1.49
CA VAL A 93 -0.19 -1.06 1.98
C VAL A 93 -0.47 -0.19 0.78
N ALA A 94 -1.73 0.12 0.50
CA ALA A 94 -2.10 0.89 -0.67
C ALA A 94 -2.72 2.23 -0.29
N ASN A 95 -2.28 3.28 -0.99
CA ASN A 95 -2.83 4.62 -0.85
C ASN A 95 -3.95 4.82 -1.88
N VAL A 96 -5.20 4.96 -1.44
CA VAL A 96 -6.38 4.96 -2.31
C VAL A 96 -7.25 6.17 -2.01
N TRP A 97 -7.59 6.96 -3.02
CA TRP A 97 -8.54 8.07 -2.83
C TRP A 97 -9.91 7.59 -2.37
N ARG A 98 -10.50 8.36 -1.45
CA ARG A 98 -11.84 8.16 -0.87
C ARG A 98 -12.94 8.15 -1.95
N PRO A 99 -14.12 7.57 -1.66
CA PRO A 99 -15.24 7.49 -2.60
C PRO A 99 -15.59 8.80 -3.29
N ALA A 100 -15.56 9.93 -2.57
CA ALA A 100 -15.90 11.25 -3.10
C ALA A 100 -14.96 11.72 -4.24
N SER A 101 -13.74 11.17 -4.29
CA SER A 101 -12.71 11.50 -5.29
C SER A 101 -12.32 10.30 -6.16
N ASN A 102 -13.01 9.16 -5.99
CA ASN A 102 -12.67 7.91 -6.67
C ASN A 102 -13.94 7.11 -7.03
N PRO A 103 -14.42 7.21 -8.29
CA PRO A 103 -15.61 6.47 -8.72
C PRO A 103 -15.38 4.95 -8.79
N LEU A 104 -14.13 4.49 -8.74
CA LEU A 104 -13.78 3.07 -8.73
C LEU A 104 -13.58 2.51 -7.32
N TYR A 105 -13.77 3.31 -6.26
CA TYR A 105 -13.45 2.93 -4.88
C TYR A 105 -14.04 1.58 -4.48
N ASP A 106 -15.35 1.40 -4.61
CA ASP A 106 -16.03 0.14 -4.24
C ASP A 106 -15.52 -1.05 -5.05
N ARG A 107 -15.20 -0.83 -6.33
CA ARG A 107 -14.62 -1.85 -7.21
C ARG A 107 -13.20 -2.20 -6.77
N MET A 108 -12.40 -1.23 -6.34
CA MET A 108 -11.09 -1.46 -5.77
C MET A 108 -11.20 -2.27 -4.47
N VAL A 109 -12.03 -1.85 -3.52
CA VAL A 109 -12.28 -2.62 -2.28
C VAL A 109 -12.64 -4.07 -2.60
N ARG A 110 -13.60 -4.29 -3.52
CA ARG A 110 -14.01 -5.64 -3.93
C ARG A 110 -12.86 -6.44 -4.54
N THR A 111 -11.98 -5.79 -5.29
CA THR A 111 -10.83 -6.42 -5.95
C THR A 111 -9.76 -6.82 -4.93
N TYR A 112 -9.47 -5.97 -3.94
CA TYR A 112 -8.60 -6.32 -2.82
C TYR A 112 -9.17 -7.50 -2.00
N GLN A 113 -10.47 -7.48 -1.69
CA GLN A 113 -11.18 -8.57 -0.99
C GLN A 113 -11.19 -9.90 -1.77
N GLU A 114 -10.90 -9.88 -3.08
CA GLU A 114 -10.81 -11.05 -3.93
C GLU A 114 -9.38 -11.59 -4.04
N ALA A 115 -8.38 -10.69 -3.96
CA ALA A 115 -6.97 -11.06 -4.08
C ALA A 115 -6.33 -11.45 -2.72
N PHE A 116 -6.77 -10.83 -1.63
CA PHE A 116 -6.22 -10.99 -0.27
C PHE A 116 -7.20 -11.66 0.68
N GLU A 117 -6.68 -12.27 1.76
CA GLU A 117 -7.50 -12.95 2.76
C GLU A 117 -8.17 -11.96 3.73
N GLU A 118 -7.46 -10.88 4.07
CA GLU A 118 -7.98 -9.82 4.93
C GLU A 118 -7.64 -8.45 4.34
N VAL A 119 -8.60 -7.53 4.45
CA VAL A 119 -8.45 -6.13 4.03
C VAL A 119 -8.96 -5.23 5.15
N PHE A 120 -8.08 -4.39 5.67
CA PHE A 120 -8.43 -3.32 6.59
C PHE A 120 -8.28 -1.99 5.87
N ILE A 121 -9.12 -1.02 6.20
CA ILE A 121 -9.10 0.31 5.64
C ILE A 121 -8.91 1.28 6.80
N LEU A 122 -7.92 2.15 6.70
CA LEU A 122 -7.74 3.27 7.61
C LEU A 122 -8.17 4.55 6.91
N ASP A 123 -9.26 5.11 7.38
CA ASP A 123 -9.76 6.41 6.96
C ASP A 123 -8.98 7.53 7.66
N VAL A 124 -8.20 8.32 6.92
CA VAL A 124 -7.29 9.32 7.50
C VAL A 124 -8.03 10.66 7.64
N PRO A 125 -8.38 11.13 8.86
CA PRO A 125 -9.21 12.33 9.03
C PRO A 125 -8.61 13.57 8.38
N GLY A 126 -9.43 14.33 7.65
CA GLY A 126 -9.00 15.56 6.97
C GLY A 126 -8.24 15.35 5.65
N ASP A 127 -7.99 14.09 5.25
CA ASP A 127 -7.33 13.74 4.00
C ASP A 127 -8.35 13.28 2.93
N VAL A 128 -7.97 13.22 1.66
CA VAL A 128 -8.78 12.60 0.59
C VAL A 128 -8.42 11.12 0.39
N ASN A 129 -7.51 10.60 1.21
CA ASN A 129 -6.94 9.27 1.06
C ASN A 129 -7.37 8.29 2.18
N ASN A 130 -7.58 7.05 1.78
CA ASN A 130 -7.71 5.88 2.63
C ASN A 130 -6.49 4.99 2.45
N ILE A 131 -6.00 4.42 3.55
CA ILE A 131 -4.90 3.47 3.53
C ILE A 131 -5.46 2.06 3.64
N PHE A 132 -5.28 1.25 2.60
CA PHE A 132 -5.67 -0.16 2.63
C PHE A 132 -4.51 -0.97 3.17
N LEU A 133 -4.79 -1.85 4.13
CA LEU A 133 -3.88 -2.88 4.62
C LEU A 133 -4.42 -4.22 4.16
N ALA A 134 -3.76 -4.83 3.17
CA ALA A 134 -4.18 -6.08 2.56
C ALA A 134 -3.21 -7.20 2.94
N LEU A 135 -3.71 -8.22 3.65
CA LEU A 135 -2.91 -9.29 4.22
C LEU A 135 -3.12 -10.61 3.45
N PRO A 136 -2.05 -11.36 3.17
CA PRO A 136 -2.14 -12.66 2.47
C PRO A 136 -2.66 -13.79 3.38
N ARG A 137 -3.05 -13.47 4.61
CA ARG A 137 -3.48 -14.40 5.68
C ARG A 137 -4.67 -13.83 6.44
N VAL A 138 -5.45 -14.72 7.04
CA VAL A 138 -6.40 -14.36 8.09
C VAL A 138 -5.63 -13.93 9.33
N GLN A 139 -5.91 -12.73 9.83
CA GLN A 139 -5.37 -12.27 11.09
C GLN A 139 -6.49 -11.60 11.90
N PRO A 140 -6.84 -12.14 13.08
CA PRO A 140 -7.75 -11.47 13.98
C PRO A 140 -7.03 -10.23 14.54
N LEU A 141 -7.33 -9.07 13.95
CA LEU A 141 -6.82 -7.77 14.36
C LEU A 141 -8.02 -6.92 14.75
N GLY A 142 -8.19 -6.72 16.06
CA GLY A 142 -9.17 -5.76 16.56
C GLY A 142 -8.65 -4.34 16.46
N GLN A 143 -9.55 -3.37 16.25
CA GLN A 143 -9.22 -1.94 16.21
C GLN A 143 -8.38 -1.52 17.43
N GLY A 144 -8.83 -1.88 18.65
CA GLY A 144 -8.14 -1.49 19.89
C GLY A 144 -6.73 -2.09 20.01
N GLU A 145 -6.54 -3.34 19.61
CA GLU A 145 -5.21 -3.98 19.62
C GLU A 145 -4.27 -3.30 18.61
N LEU A 146 -4.75 -3.06 17.39
CA LEU A 146 -3.98 -2.37 16.36
C LEU A 146 -3.63 -0.94 16.78
N ALA A 147 -4.57 -0.21 17.39
CA ALA A 147 -4.35 1.13 17.89
C ALA A 147 -3.29 1.17 18.99
N LEU A 148 -3.34 0.23 19.94
CA LEU A 148 -2.33 0.10 21.01
C LEU A 148 -0.94 -0.19 20.43
N LEU A 149 -0.84 -1.12 19.48
CA LEU A 149 0.44 -1.44 18.82
C LEU A 149 0.97 -0.25 18.01
N ALA A 150 0.11 0.43 17.28
CA ALA A 150 0.44 1.60 16.47
C ALA A 150 0.93 2.78 17.33
N ARG A 151 0.25 3.05 18.46
CA ARG A 151 0.65 4.05 19.45
C ARG A 151 1.99 3.71 20.10
N LYS A 152 2.20 2.44 20.46
CA LYS A 152 3.48 1.96 21.01
C LYS A 152 4.64 2.22 20.05
N ILE A 153 4.45 1.94 18.76
CA ILE A 153 5.47 2.21 17.73
C ILE A 153 5.71 3.72 17.60
N SER A 154 4.64 4.52 17.51
CA SER A 154 4.73 5.97 17.34
C SER A 154 5.49 6.63 18.49
N THR A 155 5.20 6.23 19.73
CA THR A 155 5.91 6.71 20.93
C THR A 155 7.36 6.24 20.95
N ALA A 156 7.62 4.95 20.73
CA ALA A 156 8.98 4.40 20.77
C ALA A 156 9.90 4.99 19.69
N LYS A 157 9.35 5.28 18.51
CA LYS A 157 10.08 5.87 17.38
C LYS A 157 10.01 7.40 17.34
N ARG A 158 9.27 8.03 18.27
CA ARG A 158 9.07 9.48 18.36
C ARG A 158 8.56 10.07 17.04
N PHE A 159 7.51 9.47 16.49
CA PHE A 159 6.82 10.03 15.34
C PHE A 159 6.18 11.37 15.69
N ARG A 160 5.93 12.19 14.67
CA ARG A 160 5.32 13.53 14.85
C ARG A 160 3.82 13.47 15.16
N PHE A 161 3.22 12.29 15.01
CA PHE A 161 1.80 12.02 15.21
C PHE A 161 1.63 10.61 15.78
N ASP A 162 0.47 10.38 16.39
CA ASP A 162 0.11 9.11 16.98
C ASP A 162 -0.66 8.25 15.97
N LEU A 163 -0.04 7.17 15.47
CA LEU A 163 -0.72 6.22 14.58
C LEU A 163 -1.90 5.52 15.27
N GLY A 164 -1.91 5.41 16.60
CA GLY A 164 -3.01 4.81 17.34
C GLY A 164 -4.31 5.61 17.23
N GLU A 165 -4.21 6.95 17.25
CA GLU A 165 -5.37 7.83 17.05
C GLU A 165 -5.96 7.61 15.65
N LEU A 166 -5.12 7.53 14.61
CA LEU A 166 -5.59 7.26 13.25
C LEU A 166 -6.36 5.93 13.14
N VAL A 167 -5.92 4.90 13.87
CA VAL A 167 -6.62 3.60 13.91
C VAL A 167 -7.93 3.72 14.70
N GLU A 168 -7.96 4.42 15.83
CA GLU A 168 -9.16 4.62 16.65
C GLU A 168 -10.27 5.37 15.89
N TYR A 169 -9.92 6.31 15.03
CA TYR A 169 -10.90 7.05 14.24
C TYR A 169 -11.28 6.35 12.93
N GLY A 170 -10.29 5.82 12.21
CA GLY A 170 -10.46 5.47 10.80
C GLY A 170 -10.57 3.98 10.49
N PHE A 171 -10.46 3.10 11.48
CA PHE A 171 -10.35 1.67 11.19
C PHE A 171 -11.69 1.04 10.78
N LEU A 172 -11.67 0.46 9.59
CA LEU A 172 -12.73 -0.37 9.03
C LEU A 172 -12.17 -1.73 8.64
N HIS A 173 -12.80 -2.79 9.13
CA HIS A 173 -12.55 -4.13 8.64
C HIS A 173 -13.43 -4.42 7.43
N ALA A 174 -12.87 -4.39 6.23
CA ALA A 174 -13.61 -4.54 4.97
C ALA A 174 -13.95 -6.02 4.68
N ARG A 175 -14.76 -6.65 5.53
CA ARG A 175 -15.26 -8.03 5.33
C ARG A 175 -16.52 -8.09 4.48
N GLU A 176 -17.38 -7.08 4.62
CA GLU A 176 -18.62 -7.02 3.87
C GLU A 176 -18.34 -6.69 2.40
N LYS A 177 -18.79 -7.58 1.52
CA LYS A 177 -18.63 -7.44 0.07
C LYS A 177 -19.83 -6.70 -0.49
N ASN A 178 -19.62 -5.53 -1.10
CA ASN A 178 -20.66 -4.88 -1.89
C ASN A 178 -20.98 -5.76 -3.11
N PRO A 179 -22.18 -6.35 -3.22
CA PRO A 179 -22.51 -7.29 -4.30
C PRO A 179 -22.63 -6.61 -5.67
N GLN A 180 -22.85 -5.28 -5.70
CA GLN A 180 -22.94 -4.49 -6.92
C GLN A 180 -21.55 -4.06 -7.44
N ALA A 181 -20.53 -4.12 -6.60
CA ALA A 181 -19.17 -3.77 -6.99
C ALA A 181 -18.55 -4.88 -7.82
N ARG A 182 -18.16 -4.57 -9.07
CA ARG A 182 -17.49 -5.52 -9.96
C ARG A 182 -15.97 -5.47 -9.75
N VAL A 183 -15.36 -6.65 -9.58
CA VAL A 183 -13.90 -6.85 -9.56
C VAL A 183 -13.27 -6.28 -10.82
N LEU A 184 -12.20 -5.49 -10.66
CA LEU A 184 -11.40 -4.94 -11.76
C LEU A 184 -10.47 -6.02 -12.31
N ARG A 185 -10.48 -6.20 -13.62
CA ARG A 185 -9.64 -7.18 -14.33
C ARG A 185 -8.83 -6.53 -15.43
N ASP A 186 -7.70 -7.13 -15.76
CA ASP A 186 -6.86 -6.68 -16.88
C ASP A 186 -7.65 -6.60 -18.20
N ALA A 187 -8.52 -7.58 -18.42
CA ALA A 187 -9.34 -7.71 -19.62
C ALA A 187 -10.53 -6.73 -19.69
N ASP A 188 -10.83 -5.97 -18.63
CA ASP A 188 -11.89 -4.96 -18.70
C ASP A 188 -11.48 -3.86 -19.73
N PRO A 189 -12.41 -3.12 -20.36
CA PRO A 189 -12.06 -1.95 -21.18
C PRO A 189 -11.48 -0.81 -20.32
N ARG A 190 -10.74 0.13 -20.93
CA ARG A 190 -10.32 1.38 -20.27
C ARG A 190 -11.48 2.36 -20.22
#